data_AF-A0A246JYF2-F1
#
_entry.id   AF-A0A246JYF2-F1
#
_cell.length_a   1.000
_cell.length_b   1.000
_cell.length_c   1.000
_cell.angle_alpha   90.00
_cell.angle_beta   90.00
_cell.angle_gamma   90.00
#
_symmetry.space_group_name_H-M   'P 1'
#
loop_
_entity.id
_entity.type
_entity.pdbx_description
1 polymer ?
#
loop_
_entity_poly.entity_id
_entity_poly.type
_entity_poly.pdbx_seq_one_letter_code
_entity_poly.pdbx_strand_id
1 'polypeptide(L)'
;MTGRPGEGWKIFADGDEADNVPLWKVLAQFRSDDLDEGLSLNAAIINRAKPSPVRYYNLAFIISFAFGFLSILLLIGLLVSAHSTATDLFFYLTLAALAATVAPHLWRQAYQYGLKIPDAPLKLPHAPDRLFDEVLGYLQKVDGPKAYYLSRLRKTRVPLNRRLFFGRLRYFLFSEHGKDRGMVMRYPTAMSLPADLYLHRDDVETMLAMSRPKRRGGPGRNTKYRYDDAIIALIGDPRLRTLDVKDRPAAISTVKDWLAEWFETNADASGDVPRRDQLTRYAEKICAHIETIAPAEGR
;
A
#
# COMPACT_ATOMS: atom_id res chain seq x y z
N MET A 1 -22.24 11.23 -12.31
CA MET A 1 -22.09 11.94 -11.03
C MET A 1 -23.27 11.60 -10.13
N THR A 2 -23.04 11.55 -8.81
CA THR A 2 -23.96 11.26 -7.68
C THR A 2 -24.31 9.78 -7.40
N GLY A 3 -23.34 9.02 -6.89
CA GLY A 3 -23.61 7.84 -6.06
C GLY A 3 -23.72 8.26 -4.59
N ARG A 4 -24.80 7.83 -3.91
CA ARG A 4 -25.11 8.18 -2.51
C ARG A 4 -24.07 7.59 -1.53
N PRO A 5 -23.62 8.34 -0.51
CA PRO A 5 -22.79 7.79 0.55
C PRO A 5 -23.70 7.15 1.62
N GLY A 6 -23.89 5.82 1.59
CA GLY A 6 -24.59 5.14 2.70
C GLY A 6 -25.14 3.74 2.43
N GLU A 7 -25.32 3.32 1.19
CA GLU A 7 -25.82 1.98 0.88
C GLU A 7 -24.64 1.01 0.71
N GLY A 8 -24.39 0.13 1.68
CA GLY A 8 -23.38 -0.92 1.49
C GLY A 8 -22.80 -1.64 2.71
N TRP A 9 -23.47 -1.68 3.86
CA TRP A 9 -22.99 -2.47 5.00
C TRP A 9 -24.11 -3.35 5.54
N LYS A 10 -24.44 -4.40 4.76
CA LYS A 10 -25.48 -5.38 5.05
C LYS A 10 -25.24 -6.11 6.37
N ILE A 11 -26.34 -6.39 7.07
CA ILE A 11 -26.46 -7.43 8.10
C ILE A 11 -26.38 -8.78 7.38
N PHE A 12 -25.75 -9.79 7.99
CA PHE A 12 -25.56 -11.12 7.40
C PHE A 12 -26.84 -11.61 6.68
N ALA A 13 -26.77 -11.70 5.36
CA ALA A 13 -27.57 -12.65 4.60
C ALA A 13 -26.65 -13.83 4.31
N ASP A 14 -27.13 -15.06 4.48
CA ASP A 14 -26.36 -16.31 4.46
C ASP A 14 -25.60 -16.61 3.14
N GLY A 15 -25.57 -15.68 2.18
CA GLY A 15 -24.73 -15.71 0.96
C GLY A 15 -23.47 -14.83 0.99
N ASP A 16 -23.33 -13.91 1.96
CA ASP A 16 -22.23 -12.91 2.03
C ASP A 16 -20.91 -13.47 2.64
N GLU A 17 -20.88 -14.73 3.09
CA GLU A 17 -19.64 -15.37 3.59
C GLU A 17 -18.62 -15.66 2.49
N ALA A 18 -19.11 -15.92 1.26
CA ALA A 18 -18.27 -16.20 0.10
C ALA A 18 -17.38 -15.01 -0.31
N ASP A 19 -17.74 -13.80 0.11
CA ASP A 19 -17.06 -12.56 -0.28
C ASP A 19 -16.08 -12.04 0.78
N ASN A 20 -15.98 -12.70 1.93
CA ASN A 20 -15.06 -12.31 3.00
C ASN A 20 -13.74 -13.08 2.85
N VAL A 21 -12.70 -12.43 2.32
CA VAL A 21 -11.38 -13.05 2.19
C VAL A 21 -10.51 -12.69 3.41
N PRO A 22 -10.06 -13.67 4.22
CA PRO A 22 -9.19 -13.40 5.35
C PRO A 22 -7.87 -12.76 4.92
N LEU A 23 -7.45 -11.72 5.62
CA LEU A 23 -6.26 -10.93 5.28
C LEU A 23 -4.98 -11.77 5.22
N TRP A 24 -4.87 -12.78 6.08
CA TRP A 24 -3.75 -13.72 6.08
C TRP A 24 -3.72 -14.61 4.82
N LYS A 25 -4.89 -14.95 4.26
CA LYS A 25 -4.99 -15.65 2.96
C LYS A 25 -4.65 -14.74 1.79
N VAL A 26 -5.05 -13.47 1.84
CA VAL A 26 -4.73 -12.50 0.77
C VAL A 26 -3.23 -12.42 0.55
N LEU A 27 -2.45 -12.24 1.62
CA LEU A 27 -1.00 -12.18 1.48
C LEU A 27 -0.39 -13.49 0.96
N ALA A 28 -0.96 -14.65 1.32
CA ALA A 28 -0.50 -15.95 0.83
C ALA A 28 -0.75 -16.10 -0.67
N GLN A 29 -1.93 -15.71 -1.16
CA GLN A 29 -2.29 -15.70 -2.59
C GLN A 29 -1.40 -14.78 -3.43
N PHE A 30 -0.85 -13.71 -2.84
CA PHE A 30 0.11 -12.84 -3.51
C PHE A 30 1.49 -13.47 -3.65
N ARG A 31 1.80 -14.49 -2.85
CA ARG A 31 3.13 -15.04 -2.70
C ARG A 31 3.34 -16.32 -3.49
N SER A 32 2.34 -17.19 -3.55
CA SER A 32 2.36 -18.40 -4.35
C SER A 32 0.95 -18.72 -4.86
N ASP A 33 0.89 -19.41 -6.00
CA ASP A 33 -0.34 -20.00 -6.52
C ASP A 33 -0.80 -21.17 -5.63
N ASP A 34 0.15 -21.81 -4.91
CA ASP A 34 -0.14 -22.76 -3.85
C ASP A 34 -0.37 -22.00 -2.53
N LEU A 35 -1.59 -22.10 -2.00
CA LEU A 35 -1.98 -21.43 -0.77
C LEU A 35 -1.14 -21.91 0.42
N ASP A 36 -0.86 -23.21 0.53
CA ASP A 36 -0.16 -23.76 1.70
C ASP A 36 1.31 -23.32 1.72
N GLU A 37 1.94 -23.29 0.54
CA GLU A 37 3.27 -22.71 0.37
C GLU A 37 3.28 -21.22 0.76
N GLY A 38 2.32 -20.43 0.25
CA GLY A 38 2.20 -19.02 0.56
C GLY A 38 2.02 -18.75 2.07
N LEU A 39 1.22 -19.58 2.75
CA LEU A 39 1.02 -19.51 4.20
C LEU A 39 2.28 -19.84 4.98
N SER A 40 3.00 -20.89 4.57
CA SER A 40 4.26 -21.30 5.21
C SER A 40 5.32 -20.18 5.15
N LEU A 41 5.42 -19.50 4.02
CA LEU A 41 6.36 -18.40 3.81
C LEU A 41 5.97 -17.15 4.62
N ASN A 42 4.67 -16.83 4.70
CA ASN A 42 4.18 -15.76 5.54
C ASN A 42 4.49 -16.03 7.02
N ALA A 43 4.24 -17.25 7.49
CA ALA A 43 4.56 -17.67 8.84
C ALA A 43 6.06 -17.55 9.13
N ALA A 44 6.94 -17.93 8.18
CA ALA A 44 8.38 -17.81 8.34
C ALA A 44 8.83 -16.35 8.54
N ILE A 45 8.26 -15.40 7.78
CA ILE A 45 8.57 -13.97 7.91
C ILE A 45 8.10 -13.43 9.26
N ILE A 46 6.85 -13.74 9.62
CA ILE A 46 6.28 -13.31 10.89
C ILE A 46 7.10 -13.87 12.05
N ASN A 47 7.46 -15.15 12.02
CA ASN A 47 8.26 -15.81 13.06
C ASN A 47 9.68 -15.25 13.18
N ARG A 48 10.29 -14.72 12.12
CA ARG A 48 11.58 -14.00 12.21
C ARG A 48 11.44 -12.67 12.94
N ALA A 49 10.35 -11.94 12.70
CA ALA A 49 10.11 -10.64 13.31
C ALA A 49 9.52 -10.73 14.74
N LYS A 50 8.88 -11.86 15.06
CA LYS A 50 8.13 -12.15 16.30
C LYS A 50 8.91 -12.02 17.61
N PRO A 51 10.16 -12.51 17.77
CA PRO A 51 10.76 -12.71 19.10
C PRO A 51 10.92 -11.42 19.91
N SER A 52 11.27 -10.30 19.27
CA SER A 52 11.48 -9.03 19.98
C SER A 52 10.15 -8.45 20.50
N PRO A 53 9.12 -8.21 19.66
CA PRO A 53 7.82 -7.72 20.13
C PRO A 53 7.10 -8.62 21.13
N VAL A 54 7.22 -9.96 21.01
CA VAL A 54 6.57 -10.91 21.94
C VAL A 54 7.07 -10.70 23.37
N ARG A 55 8.37 -10.54 23.56
CA ARG A 55 8.96 -10.38 24.90
C ARG A 55 8.39 -9.14 25.59
N TYR A 56 8.37 -8.01 24.89
CA TYR A 56 7.79 -6.77 25.42
C TYR A 56 6.29 -6.88 25.64
N TYR A 57 5.56 -7.57 24.76
CA TYR A 57 4.13 -7.80 24.93
C TYR A 57 3.82 -8.64 26.18
N ASN A 58 4.50 -9.76 26.35
CA ASN A 58 4.32 -10.65 27.50
C ASN A 58 4.72 -9.95 28.80
N LEU A 59 5.83 -9.20 28.80
CA LEU A 59 6.26 -8.44 29.96
C LEU A 59 5.24 -7.35 30.32
N ALA A 60 4.72 -6.61 29.34
CA ALA A 60 3.69 -5.61 29.56
C ALA A 60 2.42 -6.25 30.15
N PHE A 61 2.01 -7.42 29.67
CA PHE A 61 0.88 -8.15 30.20
C PHE A 61 1.10 -8.61 31.66
N ILE A 62 2.27 -9.18 31.97
CA ILE A 62 2.63 -9.64 33.32
C ILE A 62 2.65 -8.47 34.30
N ILE A 63 3.32 -7.36 33.94
CA ILE A 63 3.38 -6.14 34.77
C ILE A 63 1.97 -5.61 35.03
N SER A 64 1.17 -5.45 33.97
CA SER A 64 -0.19 -4.91 34.09
C SER A 64 -1.08 -5.80 34.95
N PHE A 65 -0.95 -7.13 34.82
CA PHE A 65 -1.69 -8.08 35.66
C PHE A 65 -1.26 -8.01 37.13
N ALA A 66 0.05 -7.99 37.41
CA ALA A 66 0.57 -7.94 38.78
C ALA A 66 0.15 -6.65 39.51
N PHE A 67 0.33 -5.49 38.86
CA PHE A 67 -0.09 -4.21 39.44
C PHE A 67 -1.62 -4.06 39.48
N GLY A 68 -2.34 -4.63 38.52
CA GLY A 68 -3.80 -4.66 38.52
C GLY A 68 -4.33 -5.44 39.72
N PHE A 69 -3.79 -6.64 39.95
CA PHE A 69 -4.11 -7.44 41.13
C PHE A 69 -3.74 -6.71 42.43
N LEU A 70 -2.54 -6.12 42.50
CA LEU A 70 -2.11 -5.33 43.66
C LEU A 70 -3.05 -4.14 43.91
N SER A 71 -3.50 -3.43 42.87
CA SER A 71 -4.42 -2.30 43.00
C SER A 71 -5.76 -2.72 43.63
N ILE A 72 -6.26 -3.92 43.32
CA ILE A 72 -7.48 -4.47 43.92
C ILE A 72 -7.27 -4.72 45.41
N LEU A 73 -6.14 -5.32 45.80
CA LEU A 73 -5.81 -5.55 47.20
C LEU A 73 -5.69 -4.23 47.98
N LEU A 74 -5.04 -3.23 47.38
CA LEU A 74 -4.89 -1.91 47.98
C LEU A 74 -6.23 -1.17 48.08
N LEU A 75 -7.14 -1.37 47.13
CA LEU A 75 -8.49 -0.81 47.17
C LEU A 75 -9.34 -1.43 48.28
N ILE A 76 -9.20 -2.75 48.54
CA ILE A 76 -9.79 -3.39 49.72
C ILE A 76 -9.19 -2.80 51.00
N GLY A 77 -7.86 -2.62 51.05
CA GLY A 77 -7.17 -1.97 52.17
C GLY A 77 -7.65 -0.54 52.40
N LEU A 78 -7.91 0.22 51.33
CA LEU A 78 -8.47 1.57 51.38
C LEU A 78 -9.88 1.57 51.99
N LEU A 79 -10.74 0.63 51.57
CA LEU A 79 -12.10 0.48 52.10
C LEU A 79 -12.08 0.15 53.60
N VAL A 80 -11.20 -0.74 54.04
CA VAL A 80 -11.07 -1.12 55.46
C VAL A 80 -10.45 0.01 56.30
N SER A 81 -9.53 0.78 55.72
CA SER A 81 -8.81 1.84 56.43
C SER A 81 -9.52 3.19 56.47
N ALA A 82 -10.71 3.33 55.89
CA ALA A 82 -11.42 4.59 55.63
C ALA A 82 -11.58 5.58 56.81
N HIS A 83 -11.42 5.13 58.05
CA HIS A 83 -11.47 5.96 59.25
C HIS A 83 -10.15 5.98 60.06
N SER A 84 -9.03 5.64 59.41
CA SER A 84 -7.70 5.53 60.02
C SER A 84 -6.69 6.45 59.35
N THR A 85 -5.56 6.67 60.02
CA THR A 85 -4.41 7.43 59.48
C THR A 85 -3.73 6.74 58.29
N ALA A 86 -4.04 5.46 58.02
CA ALA A 86 -3.51 4.74 56.88
C ALA A 86 -4.28 5.01 55.56
N THR A 87 -5.41 5.71 55.61
CA THR A 87 -6.25 6.00 54.42
C THR A 87 -5.45 6.62 53.29
N ASP A 88 -4.67 7.67 53.59
CA ASP A 88 -3.88 8.39 52.58
C ASP A 88 -2.83 7.49 51.94
N LEU A 89 -2.17 6.66 52.75
CA LEU A 89 -1.18 5.70 52.26
C LEU A 89 -1.81 4.71 51.26
N PHE A 90 -2.93 4.07 51.63
CA PHE A 90 -3.63 3.14 50.75
C PHE A 90 -4.17 3.84 49.50
N PHE A 91 -4.60 5.09 49.60
CA PHE A 91 -5.04 5.88 48.46
C PHE A 91 -3.90 6.10 47.46
N TYR A 92 -2.74 6.61 47.91
CA TYR A 92 -1.59 6.84 47.03
C TYR A 92 -1.04 5.55 46.43
N LEU A 93 -0.96 4.48 47.21
CA LEU A 93 -0.52 3.17 46.71
C LEU A 93 -1.49 2.62 45.66
N THR A 94 -2.80 2.75 45.87
CA THR A 94 -3.82 2.32 44.90
C THR A 94 -3.67 3.10 43.60
N LEU A 95 -3.49 4.42 43.68
CA LEU A 95 -3.29 5.28 42.51
C LEU A 95 -2.01 4.91 41.76
N ALA A 96 -0.91 4.69 42.47
CA ALA A 96 0.37 4.27 41.90
C ALA A 96 0.26 2.90 41.21
N ALA A 97 -0.42 1.93 41.83
CA ALA A 97 -0.65 0.62 41.26
C ALA A 97 -1.52 0.70 39.99
N LEU A 98 -2.60 1.48 40.01
CA LEU A 98 -3.44 1.72 38.82
C LEU A 98 -2.65 2.36 37.68
N ALA A 99 -1.82 3.37 37.97
CA ALA A 99 -0.95 3.99 36.97
C ALA A 99 0.03 2.97 36.39
N ALA A 100 0.65 2.13 37.23
CA ALA A 100 1.55 1.06 36.82
C ALA A 100 0.85 -0.05 36.00
N THR A 101 -0.45 -0.27 36.20
CA THR A 101 -1.26 -1.16 35.35
C THR A 101 -1.43 -0.61 33.93
N VAL A 102 -1.64 0.70 33.78
CA VAL A 102 -1.96 1.32 32.48
C VAL A 102 -0.69 1.69 31.69
N ALA A 103 0.40 2.05 32.37
CA ALA A 103 1.63 2.54 31.76
C ALA A 103 2.22 1.62 30.65
N PRO A 104 2.29 0.29 30.81
CA PRO A 104 2.79 -0.60 29.76
C PRO A 104 1.95 -0.55 28.48
N HIS A 105 0.64 -0.38 28.60
CA HIS A 105 -0.26 -0.26 27.45
C HIS A 105 -0.05 1.07 26.73
N LEU A 106 0.08 2.19 27.45
CA LEU A 106 0.41 3.49 26.85
C LEU A 106 1.76 3.46 26.14
N TRP A 107 2.77 2.83 26.77
CA TRP A 107 4.09 2.67 26.16
C TRP A 107 4.02 1.84 24.87
N ARG A 108 3.29 0.72 24.88
CA ARG A 108 3.09 -0.10 23.68
C ARG A 108 2.35 0.68 22.59
N GLN A 109 1.36 1.49 22.95
CA GLN A 109 0.64 2.33 21.99
C GLN A 109 1.58 3.37 21.36
N ALA A 110 2.39 4.04 22.19
CA ALA A 110 3.40 5.00 21.74
C ALA A 110 4.48 4.33 20.87
N TYR A 111 4.91 3.12 21.21
CA TYR A 111 5.84 2.36 20.36
C TYR A 111 5.20 2.01 19.01
N GLN A 112 3.96 1.53 19.02
CA GLN A 112 3.28 1.05 17.83
C GLN A 112 2.92 2.19 16.86
N TYR A 113 2.40 3.31 17.36
CA TYR A 113 1.86 4.40 16.54
C TYR A 113 2.61 5.73 16.64
N GLY A 114 3.57 5.86 17.55
CA GLY A 114 4.19 7.13 17.90
C GLY A 114 3.40 7.90 18.96
N LEU A 115 4.00 8.99 19.46
CA LEU A 115 3.35 9.91 20.41
C LEU A 115 2.33 10.83 19.72
N LYS A 116 2.43 10.98 18.40
CA LYS A 116 1.50 11.72 17.57
C LYS A 116 0.76 10.75 16.67
N ILE A 117 -0.43 11.15 16.25
CA ILE A 117 -1.19 10.46 15.23
C ILE A 117 -0.31 10.33 13.97
N PRO A 118 -0.08 9.10 13.45
CA PRO A 118 0.76 8.93 12.28
C PRO A 118 -0.01 9.36 11.02
N ASP A 119 0.58 10.30 10.26
CA ASP A 119 0.08 10.71 8.95
C ASP A 119 0.69 9.88 7.81
N ALA A 120 1.76 9.13 8.10
CA ALA A 120 2.39 8.19 7.18
C ALA A 120 2.73 6.86 7.91
N PRO A 121 2.87 5.75 7.16
CA PRO A 121 3.29 4.47 7.72
C PRO A 121 4.66 4.56 8.40
N LEU A 122 4.76 4.06 9.63
CA LEU A 122 6.03 4.04 10.37
C LEU A 122 6.98 2.98 9.79
N LYS A 123 8.29 3.19 9.95
CA LYS A 123 9.31 2.22 9.55
C LYS A 123 9.11 0.88 10.27
N LEU A 124 9.20 -0.22 9.54
CA LEU A 124 9.12 -1.57 10.10
C LEU A 124 10.40 -1.92 10.87
N PRO A 125 10.29 -2.71 11.96
CA PRO A 125 11.43 -3.11 12.79
C PRO A 125 12.22 -4.31 12.22
N HIS A 126 11.97 -4.72 10.98
CA HIS A 126 12.60 -5.88 10.33
C HIS A 126 12.96 -5.55 8.87
N ALA A 127 13.65 -6.49 8.21
CA ALA A 127 14.04 -6.34 6.81
C ALA A 127 12.82 -6.14 5.90
N PRO A 128 12.90 -5.27 4.88
CA PRO A 128 11.79 -5.03 3.96
C PRO A 128 11.44 -6.31 3.19
N ASP A 129 10.13 -6.55 3.03
CA ASP A 129 9.61 -7.57 2.14
C ASP A 129 8.73 -6.87 1.10
N ARG A 130 9.13 -6.94 -0.16
CA ARG A 130 8.50 -6.20 -1.25
C ARG A 130 7.02 -6.53 -1.42
N LEU A 131 6.64 -7.80 -1.30
CA LEU A 131 5.24 -8.23 -1.46
C LEU A 131 4.41 -7.75 -0.27
N PHE A 132 4.99 -7.85 0.92
CA PHE A 132 4.37 -7.36 2.15
C PHE A 132 4.10 -5.85 2.10
N ASP A 133 5.12 -5.09 1.70
CA ASP A 133 5.05 -3.64 1.59
C ASP A 133 4.05 -3.22 0.49
N GLU A 134 3.94 -3.99 -0.59
CA GLU A 134 2.95 -3.76 -1.64
C GLU A 134 1.51 -3.94 -1.12
N VAL A 135 1.22 -5.08 -0.49
CA VAL A 135 -0.11 -5.36 0.09
C VAL A 135 -0.48 -4.32 1.14
N LEU A 136 0.46 -3.96 2.02
CA LEU A 136 0.29 -2.85 2.95
C LEU A 136 0.01 -1.53 2.25
N GLY A 137 0.73 -1.24 1.16
CA GLY A 137 0.57 -0.03 0.38
C GLY A 137 -0.85 0.14 -0.16
N TYR A 138 -1.52 -0.95 -0.57
CA TYR A 138 -2.93 -0.90 -0.94
C TYR A 138 -3.82 -0.53 0.26
N LEU A 139 -3.62 -1.18 1.40
CA LEU A 139 -4.41 -0.95 2.63
C LEU A 139 -4.20 0.43 3.27
N GLN A 140 -3.09 1.11 2.92
CA GLN A 140 -2.72 2.41 3.47
C GLN A 140 -3.23 3.60 2.63
N LYS A 141 -3.72 3.36 1.42
CA LYS A 141 -4.28 4.39 0.52
C LYS A 141 -5.65 4.88 0.99
N VAL A 142 -5.94 6.16 0.75
CA VAL A 142 -7.23 6.78 1.12
C VAL A 142 -8.39 6.07 0.43
N ASP A 143 -8.25 5.81 -0.86
CA ASP A 143 -9.22 5.08 -1.70
C ASP A 143 -8.87 3.59 -1.81
N GLY A 144 -8.09 3.08 -0.86
CA GLY A 144 -7.69 1.68 -0.82
C GLY A 144 -8.77 0.76 -0.23
N PRO A 145 -8.56 -0.56 -0.33
CA PRO A 145 -9.44 -1.57 0.26
C PRO A 145 -9.68 -1.34 1.76
N LYS A 146 -10.93 -1.52 2.19
CA LYS A 146 -11.31 -1.31 3.59
C LYS A 146 -11.33 -2.64 4.32
N ALA A 147 -10.31 -2.88 5.13
CA ALA A 147 -10.31 -4.02 6.04
C ALA A 147 -11.37 -3.87 7.13
N TYR A 148 -11.98 -4.98 7.51
CA TYR A 148 -12.95 -5.06 8.60
C TYR A 148 -12.76 -6.35 9.41
N TYR A 149 -13.32 -6.39 10.60
CA TYR A 149 -13.51 -7.63 11.35
C TYR A 149 -15.00 -7.91 11.53
N LEU A 150 -15.35 -9.17 11.75
CA LEU A 150 -16.72 -9.57 12.03
C LEU A 150 -16.99 -9.48 13.53
N SER A 151 -17.92 -8.63 13.94
CA SER A 151 -18.34 -8.56 15.34
C SER A 151 -19.21 -9.76 15.68
N ARG A 152 -18.73 -10.65 16.55
CA ARG A 152 -19.51 -11.80 17.05
C ARG A 152 -20.77 -11.35 17.80
N LEU A 153 -20.68 -10.23 18.52
CA LEU A 153 -21.79 -9.73 19.35
C LEU A 153 -22.90 -9.12 18.49
N ARG A 154 -22.52 -8.32 17.50
CA ARG A 154 -23.50 -7.57 16.68
C ARG A 154 -23.87 -8.29 15.39
N LYS A 155 -23.15 -9.36 15.03
CA LYS A 155 -23.21 -9.97 13.70
C LYS A 155 -23.17 -8.88 12.62
N THR A 156 -22.12 -8.06 12.64
CA THR A 156 -21.91 -7.02 11.62
C THR A 156 -20.44 -6.89 11.24
N ARG A 157 -20.17 -6.46 10.01
CA ARG A 157 -18.85 -6.00 9.57
C ARG A 157 -18.50 -4.70 10.28
N VAL A 158 -17.35 -4.64 10.95
CA VAL A 158 -16.86 -3.43 11.61
C VAL A 158 -15.59 -2.96 10.89
N PRO A 159 -15.66 -1.83 10.16
CA PRO A 159 -14.52 -1.33 9.42
C PRO A 159 -13.39 -0.93 10.37
N LEU A 160 -12.16 -1.22 9.95
CA LEU A 160 -10.96 -0.81 10.63
C LEU A 160 -10.53 0.57 10.14
N ASN A 161 -9.98 1.36 11.05
CA ASN A 161 -9.35 2.61 10.67
C ASN A 161 -8.09 2.30 9.86
N ARG A 162 -7.90 2.96 8.72
CA ARG A 162 -6.72 2.85 7.86
C ARG A 162 -5.41 3.00 8.62
N ARG A 163 -5.37 3.90 9.62
CA ARG A 163 -4.19 4.14 10.47
C ARG A 163 -3.77 2.92 11.28
N LEU A 164 -4.63 1.91 11.44
CA LEU A 164 -4.24 0.61 11.98
C LEU A 164 -3.01 0.05 11.24
N PHE A 165 -3.00 0.19 9.92
CA PHE A 165 -1.92 -0.27 9.03
C PHE A 165 -0.71 0.67 9.00
N PHE A 166 -0.64 1.72 9.82
CA PHE A 166 0.51 2.62 9.86
C PHE A 166 1.48 2.25 10.99
N GLY A 167 1.05 1.40 11.92
CA GLY A 167 1.84 1.07 13.11
C GLY A 167 3.02 0.13 12.84
N ARG A 168 4.03 0.13 13.72
CA ARG A 168 5.24 -0.70 13.61
C ARG A 168 4.98 -2.21 13.65
N LEU A 169 3.88 -2.61 14.31
CA LEU A 169 3.50 -4.01 14.53
C LEU A 169 2.47 -4.52 13.51
N ARG A 170 2.09 -3.71 12.52
CA ARG A 170 1.04 -4.01 11.54
C ARG A 170 1.21 -5.33 10.79
N TYR A 171 2.42 -5.88 10.75
CA TYR A 171 2.67 -7.10 10.01
C TYR A 171 2.02 -8.33 10.65
N PHE A 172 1.87 -8.32 11.98
CA PHE A 172 1.18 -9.38 12.71
C PHE A 172 -0.30 -9.49 12.34
N LEU A 173 -0.90 -8.46 11.74
CA LEU A 173 -2.28 -8.50 11.24
C LEU A 173 -2.49 -9.57 10.15
N PHE A 174 -1.42 -9.98 9.48
CA PHE A 174 -1.42 -11.02 8.45
C PHE A 174 -1.09 -12.41 9.00
N SER A 175 -0.90 -12.56 10.32
CA SER A 175 -0.75 -13.89 10.92
C SER A 175 -2.08 -14.62 10.89
N GLU A 176 -2.03 -15.92 10.62
CA GLU A 176 -3.17 -16.84 10.76
C GLU A 176 -3.56 -17.02 12.25
N HIS A 177 -2.62 -16.82 13.17
CA HIS A 177 -2.86 -17.02 14.59
C HIS A 177 -3.35 -15.73 15.28
N GLY A 178 -4.51 -15.82 15.93
CA GLY A 178 -5.07 -14.70 16.70
C GLY A 178 -4.18 -14.19 17.84
N LYS A 179 -3.32 -15.04 18.41
CA LYS A 179 -2.33 -14.62 19.43
C LYS A 179 -1.32 -13.62 18.87
N ASP A 180 -0.93 -13.78 17.61
CA ASP A 180 0.02 -12.89 16.94
C ASP A 180 -0.67 -11.59 16.56
N ARG A 181 -1.86 -11.66 15.96
CA ARG A 181 -2.69 -10.48 15.68
C ARG A 181 -2.98 -9.67 16.96
N GLY A 182 -3.19 -10.34 18.08
CA GLY A 182 -3.38 -9.75 19.40
C GLY A 182 -2.20 -8.90 19.91
N MET A 183 -1.01 -9.04 19.32
CA MET A 183 0.11 -8.14 19.62
C MET A 183 -0.14 -6.71 19.10
N VAL A 184 -0.97 -6.58 18.07
CA VAL A 184 -1.33 -5.29 17.45
C VAL A 184 -2.45 -4.65 18.25
N MET A 185 -2.22 -3.42 18.71
CA MET A 185 -3.27 -2.58 19.26
C MET A 185 -4.19 -2.05 18.16
N ARG A 186 -5.49 -2.07 18.39
CA ARG A 186 -6.51 -1.52 17.50
C ARG A 186 -6.48 0.01 17.56
N TYR A 187 -6.10 0.69 16.49
CA TYR A 187 -6.14 2.15 16.45
C TYR A 187 -7.58 2.73 16.54
N PRO A 188 -7.83 3.81 17.31
CA PRO A 188 -6.90 4.55 18.18
C PRO A 188 -6.83 4.03 19.64
N THR A 189 -7.41 2.87 19.91
CA THR A 189 -7.50 2.28 21.25
C THR A 189 -6.24 1.49 21.63
N ALA A 190 -5.98 1.36 22.93
CA ALA A 190 -4.92 0.50 23.46
C ALA A 190 -5.31 -1.00 23.51
N MET A 191 -6.46 -1.38 22.95
CA MET A 191 -6.98 -2.75 23.00
C MET A 191 -6.31 -3.62 21.94
N SER A 192 -6.00 -4.87 22.28
CA SER A 192 -5.47 -5.86 21.34
C SER A 192 -6.50 -6.26 20.28
N LEU A 193 -6.04 -6.63 19.07
CA LEU A 193 -6.89 -7.06 17.95
C LEU A 193 -6.64 -8.52 17.55
N PRO A 194 -7.13 -9.52 18.32
CA PRO A 194 -6.92 -10.94 18.00
C PRO A 194 -7.83 -11.48 16.89
N ALA A 195 -8.87 -10.72 16.52
CA ALA A 195 -9.87 -11.14 15.54
C ALA A 195 -9.26 -11.35 14.15
N ASP A 196 -9.86 -12.24 13.35
CA ASP A 196 -9.58 -12.31 11.93
C ASP A 196 -10.02 -11.01 11.24
N LEU A 197 -9.20 -10.59 10.30
CA LEU A 197 -9.45 -9.43 9.46
C LEU A 197 -9.78 -9.90 8.07
N TYR A 198 -10.69 -9.19 7.41
CA TYR A 198 -11.21 -9.55 6.11
C TYR A 198 -11.13 -8.37 5.15
N LEU A 199 -10.98 -8.69 3.87
CA LEU A 199 -11.22 -7.80 2.76
C LEU A 199 -12.42 -8.32 1.96
N HIS A 200 -13.06 -7.42 1.23
CA HIS A 200 -14.06 -7.84 0.24
C HIS A 200 -13.36 -8.56 -0.92
N ARG A 201 -13.99 -9.58 -1.48
CA ARG A 201 -13.44 -10.36 -2.60
C ARG A 201 -13.06 -9.49 -3.78
N ASP A 202 -13.95 -8.59 -4.21
CA ASP A 202 -13.69 -7.65 -5.31
C ASP A 202 -12.45 -6.78 -5.09
N ASP A 203 -12.21 -6.35 -3.84
CA ASP A 203 -11.02 -5.60 -3.48
C ASP A 203 -9.76 -6.46 -3.66
N VAL A 204 -9.81 -7.73 -3.24
CA VAL A 204 -8.69 -8.67 -3.37
C VAL A 204 -8.41 -8.97 -4.83
N GLU A 205 -9.43 -9.22 -5.64
CA GLU A 205 -9.29 -9.45 -7.08
C GLU A 205 -8.70 -8.23 -7.78
N THR A 206 -9.14 -7.03 -7.39
CA THR A 206 -8.59 -5.76 -7.89
C THR A 206 -7.12 -5.59 -7.49
N MET A 207 -6.77 -5.89 -6.23
CA MET A 207 -5.39 -5.86 -5.76
C MET A 207 -4.51 -6.87 -6.51
N LEU A 208 -4.98 -8.09 -6.73
CA LEU A 208 -4.28 -9.14 -7.48
C LEU A 208 -4.08 -8.74 -8.95
N ALA A 209 -5.09 -8.13 -9.56
CA ALA A 209 -4.99 -7.62 -10.93
C ALA A 209 -3.96 -6.49 -11.05
N MET A 210 -3.85 -5.62 -10.04
CA MET A 210 -2.87 -4.54 -9.99
C MET A 210 -1.44 -5.02 -9.68
N SER A 211 -1.29 -6.08 -8.89
CA SER A 211 0.02 -6.60 -8.45
C SER A 211 0.69 -7.51 -9.46
N ARG A 212 -0.10 -8.18 -10.31
CA ARG A 212 0.43 -8.86 -11.48
C ARG A 212 1.29 -7.86 -12.25
N PRO A 213 2.55 -8.22 -12.58
CA PRO A 213 3.42 -7.31 -13.31
C PRO A 213 2.65 -6.85 -14.54
N LYS A 214 2.35 -5.55 -14.61
CA LYS A 214 1.87 -4.91 -15.85
C LYS A 214 2.80 -5.46 -16.91
N ARG A 215 2.25 -6.24 -17.87
CA ARG A 215 3.02 -6.97 -18.87
C ARG A 215 4.23 -6.13 -19.17
N ARG A 216 5.44 -6.63 -18.84
CA ARG A 216 6.67 -6.00 -19.34
C ARG A 216 6.35 -5.78 -20.80
N GLY A 217 6.26 -4.52 -21.23
CA GLY A 217 6.23 -4.26 -22.66
C GLY A 217 7.35 -5.13 -23.20
N GLY A 218 7.01 -6.06 -24.08
CA GLY A 218 8.03 -6.83 -24.77
C GLY A 218 9.01 -5.84 -25.41
N PRO A 219 10.15 -6.32 -25.92
CA PRO A 219 10.97 -5.47 -26.78
C PRO A 219 10.05 -4.95 -27.88
N GLY A 220 9.76 -3.64 -27.87
CA GLY A 220 8.59 -3.10 -28.56
C GLY A 220 7.49 -2.70 -27.59
N ARG A 221 7.67 -1.53 -26.96
CA ARG A 221 6.55 -0.60 -26.76
C ARG A 221 5.86 -0.54 -28.12
N ASN A 222 4.69 -1.16 -28.29
CA ASN A 222 3.94 -1.01 -29.53
C ASN A 222 3.42 0.43 -29.52
N THR A 223 4.30 1.38 -29.84
CA THR A 223 3.87 2.70 -30.27
C THR A 223 2.91 2.42 -31.40
N LYS A 224 1.67 2.88 -31.25
CA LYS A 224 0.59 2.74 -32.22
C LYS A 224 1.07 2.92 -33.68
N TYR A 225 2.11 3.74 -33.86
CA TYR A 225 2.81 3.95 -35.13
C TYR A 225 4.31 3.62 -34.99
N ARG A 226 4.92 3.14 -36.08
CA ARG A 226 6.34 2.80 -36.22
C ARG A 226 7.24 4.04 -36.36
N TYR A 227 7.19 4.95 -35.38
CA TYR A 227 7.93 6.22 -35.42
C TYR A 227 9.44 6.05 -35.55
N ASP A 228 10.03 5.08 -34.86
CA ASP A 228 11.48 4.88 -34.91
C ASP A 228 11.94 4.44 -36.30
N ASP A 229 11.20 3.55 -36.97
CA ASP A 229 11.50 3.10 -38.33
C ASP A 229 11.34 4.23 -39.35
N ALA A 230 10.30 5.06 -39.21
CA ALA A 230 10.07 6.23 -40.06
C ALA A 230 11.21 7.25 -39.95
N ILE A 231 11.67 7.51 -38.72
CA ILE A 231 12.77 8.45 -38.45
C ILE A 231 14.09 7.89 -38.98
N ILE A 232 14.37 6.61 -38.77
CA ILE A 232 15.59 5.96 -39.28
C ILE A 232 15.62 6.00 -40.82
N ALA A 233 14.49 5.67 -41.47
CA ALA A 233 14.36 5.75 -42.92
C ALA A 233 14.58 7.17 -43.43
N LEU A 234 14.00 8.17 -42.75
CA LEU A 234 14.11 9.56 -43.17
C LEU A 234 15.52 10.11 -42.97
N ILE A 235 16.20 9.83 -41.85
CA ILE A 235 17.60 10.26 -41.61
C ILE A 235 18.54 9.71 -42.69
N GLY A 236 18.25 8.54 -43.25
CA GLY A 236 18.97 7.96 -44.38
C GLY A 236 18.59 8.51 -45.76
N ASP A 237 17.55 9.35 -45.87
CA ASP A 237 17.04 9.86 -47.14
C ASP A 237 17.96 10.96 -47.72
N PRO A 238 18.48 10.81 -48.96
CA PRO A 238 19.26 11.83 -49.64
C PRO A 238 18.55 13.21 -49.71
N ARG A 239 17.21 13.25 -49.74
CA ARG A 239 16.41 14.47 -49.80
C ARG A 239 16.62 15.38 -48.59
N LEU A 240 16.95 14.83 -47.42
CA LEU A 240 17.26 15.65 -46.24
C LEU A 240 18.53 16.50 -46.43
N ARG A 241 19.49 16.05 -47.26
CA ARG A 241 20.75 16.77 -47.48
C ARG A 241 20.59 18.04 -48.30
N THR A 242 19.50 18.13 -49.07
CA THR A 242 19.17 19.28 -49.92
C THR A 242 18.08 20.16 -49.32
N LEU A 243 17.61 19.84 -48.11
CA LEU A 243 16.59 20.60 -47.41
C LEU A 243 17.17 21.94 -46.94
N ASP A 244 16.58 23.06 -47.37
CA ASP A 244 16.95 24.38 -46.86
C ASP A 244 16.35 24.59 -45.47
N VAL A 245 17.18 24.54 -44.43
CA VAL A 245 16.75 24.71 -43.04
C VAL A 245 16.75 26.19 -42.60
N LYS A 246 17.15 27.13 -43.47
CA LYS A 246 17.09 28.57 -43.16
C LYS A 246 15.64 29.05 -43.00
N ASP A 247 14.70 28.46 -43.74
CA ASP A 247 13.27 28.63 -43.53
C ASP A 247 12.74 27.48 -42.66
N ARG A 248 12.90 27.63 -41.34
CA ARG A 248 12.57 26.60 -40.36
C ARG A 248 11.09 26.16 -40.40
N PRO A 249 10.09 27.05 -40.50
CA PRO A 249 8.69 26.65 -40.70
C PRO A 249 8.46 25.84 -41.96
N ALA A 250 9.05 26.24 -43.10
CA ALA A 250 8.93 25.50 -44.35
C ALA A 250 9.61 24.12 -44.25
N ALA A 251 10.82 24.06 -43.68
CA ALA A 251 11.56 22.82 -43.47
C ALA A 251 10.79 21.81 -42.60
N ILE A 252 10.21 22.28 -41.49
CA ILE A 252 9.37 21.43 -40.61
C ILE A 252 8.15 20.93 -41.36
N SER A 253 7.48 21.76 -42.17
CA SER A 253 6.34 21.31 -42.97
C SER A 253 6.74 20.21 -43.96
N THR A 254 7.84 20.42 -44.70
CA THR A 254 8.36 19.45 -45.68
C THR A 254 8.74 18.12 -45.03
N VAL A 255 9.39 18.14 -43.86
CA VAL A 255 9.73 16.91 -43.12
C VAL A 255 8.47 16.20 -42.62
N LYS A 256 7.43 16.94 -42.22
CA LYS A 256 6.12 16.34 -41.87
C LYS A 256 5.47 15.67 -43.08
N ASP A 257 5.58 16.26 -44.26
CA ASP A 257 5.08 15.67 -45.51
C ASP A 257 5.78 14.35 -45.81
N TRP A 258 7.12 14.30 -45.71
CA TRP A 258 7.88 13.08 -45.95
C TRP A 258 7.60 11.98 -44.92
N LEU A 259 7.43 12.34 -43.64
CA LEU A 259 7.01 11.38 -42.62
C LEU A 259 5.60 10.84 -42.90
N ALA A 260 4.67 11.69 -43.32
CA ALA A 260 3.32 11.27 -43.68
C ALA A 260 3.32 10.32 -44.89
N GLU A 261 4.06 10.67 -45.95
CA GLU A 261 4.25 9.83 -47.15
C GLU A 261 4.83 8.45 -46.79
N TRP A 262 5.84 8.41 -45.90
CA TRP A 262 6.41 7.15 -45.43
C TRP A 262 5.37 6.31 -44.69
N PHE A 263 4.56 6.91 -43.80
CA PHE A 263 3.52 6.20 -43.07
C PHE A 263 2.39 5.71 -43.98
N GLU A 264 2.01 6.46 -44.99
CA GLU A 264 1.02 6.03 -46.00
C GLU A 264 1.55 4.85 -46.82
N THR A 265 2.81 4.90 -47.22
CA THR A 265 3.45 3.84 -48.03
C THR A 265 3.70 2.56 -47.23
N ASN A 266 3.93 2.68 -45.92
CA ASN A 266 4.26 1.57 -45.02
C ASN A 266 3.12 1.23 -44.05
N ALA A 267 1.90 1.70 -44.33
CA ALA A 267 0.73 1.37 -43.53
C ALA A 267 0.45 -0.14 -43.57
N ASP A 268 0.12 -0.73 -42.43
CA ASP A 268 -0.29 -2.13 -42.37
C ASP A 268 -1.74 -2.30 -42.86
N ALA A 269 -2.27 -3.52 -42.78
CA ALA A 269 -3.62 -3.84 -43.23
C ALA A 269 -4.75 -3.03 -42.56
N SER A 270 -4.46 -2.27 -41.48
CA SER A 270 -5.43 -1.37 -40.83
C SER A 270 -5.56 -0.02 -41.53
N GLY A 271 -4.57 0.40 -42.32
CA GLY A 271 -4.54 1.72 -42.97
C GLY A 271 -4.48 2.91 -42.00
N ASP A 272 -4.25 2.68 -40.70
CA ASP A 272 -4.19 3.73 -39.67
C ASP A 272 -2.83 4.45 -39.73
N VAL A 273 -2.85 5.70 -40.18
CA VAL A 273 -1.67 6.59 -40.25
C VAL A 273 -1.74 7.69 -39.18
N PRO A 274 -0.61 8.12 -38.61
CA PRO A 274 -0.57 9.19 -37.62
C PRO A 274 -1.06 10.50 -38.24
N ARG A 275 -1.80 11.29 -37.44
CA ARG A 275 -2.27 12.60 -37.89
C ARG A 275 -1.09 13.57 -38.04
N ARG A 276 -1.18 14.49 -38.99
CA ARG A 276 -0.13 15.47 -39.31
C ARG A 276 0.34 16.29 -38.11
N ASP A 277 -0.53 16.59 -37.15
CA ASP A 277 -0.19 17.28 -35.90
C ASP A 277 0.75 16.45 -35.01
N GLN A 278 0.58 15.14 -34.97
CA GLN A 278 1.39 14.19 -34.20
C GLN A 278 2.83 14.08 -34.72
N LEU A 279 3.07 14.39 -36.00
CA LEU A 279 4.39 14.37 -36.64
C LEU A 279 5.25 15.61 -36.32
N THR A 280 4.64 16.69 -35.82
CA THR A 280 5.30 17.99 -35.63
C THR A 280 6.55 17.90 -34.77
N ARG A 281 6.44 17.23 -33.61
CA ARG A 281 7.55 17.07 -32.66
C ARG A 281 8.73 16.29 -33.24
N TYR A 282 8.46 15.36 -34.16
CA TYR A 282 9.49 14.55 -34.80
C TYR A 282 10.20 15.32 -35.91
N ALA A 283 9.43 16.06 -36.71
CA ALA A 283 9.99 16.95 -37.74
C ALA A 283 10.89 18.04 -37.14
N GLU A 284 10.47 18.67 -36.03
CA GLU A 284 11.29 19.64 -35.30
C GLU A 284 12.64 19.08 -34.87
N LYS A 285 12.67 17.83 -34.37
CA LYS A 285 13.90 17.17 -33.95
C LYS A 285 14.81 16.83 -35.12
N ILE A 286 14.25 16.41 -36.25
CA ILE A 286 15.02 16.10 -37.45
C ILE A 286 15.64 17.38 -38.02
N CYS A 287 14.87 18.47 -38.15
CA CYS A 287 15.40 19.77 -38.60
C CYS A 287 16.51 20.28 -37.66
N ALA A 288 16.30 20.20 -36.33
CA ALA A 288 17.33 20.59 -35.36
C ALA A 288 18.60 19.71 -35.47
N HIS A 289 18.44 18.42 -35.77
CA HIS A 289 19.59 17.54 -35.98
C HIS A 289 20.37 17.89 -37.26
N ILE A 290 19.67 18.25 -38.34
CA ILE A 290 20.31 18.73 -39.58
C ILE A 290 21.05 20.05 -39.33
N GLU A 291 20.47 20.99 -38.59
CA GLU A 291 21.15 22.23 -38.18
C GLU A 291 22.45 21.95 -37.41
N THR A 292 22.47 20.91 -36.57
CA THR A 292 23.68 20.52 -35.82
C THR A 292 24.75 19.79 -36.66
N ILE A 293 24.36 19.18 -37.79
CA ILE A 293 25.25 18.42 -38.67
C ILE A 293 25.72 19.25 -39.87
N ALA A 294 24.95 20.26 -40.27
CA ALA A 294 25.32 21.19 -41.32
C ALA A 294 26.68 21.83 -40.95
N PRO A 295 27.72 21.62 -41.77
CA PRO A 295 29.08 21.89 -41.35
C PRO A 295 29.31 23.38 -41.10
N ALA A 296 30.16 23.66 -40.13
CA ALA A 296 30.96 24.87 -40.02
C ALA A 296 31.95 25.02 -41.21
N GLU A 297 31.52 24.72 -42.43
CA GLU A 297 32.23 25.00 -43.69
C GLU A 297 31.55 26.22 -44.32
N GLY A 298 31.93 27.40 -43.85
CA GLY A 298 31.38 28.64 -44.39
C GLY A 298 31.44 29.85 -43.46
N ARG A 299 32.50 29.99 -42.64
CA ARG A 299 33.03 31.27 -42.18
C ARG A 299 34.54 31.20 -42.06
#